data_AF-A0A259NZ96-F1
#
_entry.id   AF-A0A259NZ96-F1
#
_cell.length_a   1.000
_cell.length_b   1.000
_cell.length_c   1.000
_cell.angle_alpha   90.00
_cell.angle_beta   90.00
_cell.angle_gamma   90.00
#
_symmetry.space_group_name_H-M   'P 1'
#
loop_
_entity.id
_entity.type
_entity.pdbx_description
1 polymer ?
#
loop_
_entity_poly.entity_id
_entity_poly.type
_entity_poly.pdbx_seq_one_letter_code
_entity_poly.pdbx_strand_id
1 'polypeptide(L)'
;MIDSIFSELFYLEHVSGDKLFPVKLRNSDTGKVSFRVSPGGSGGNTKEASSEVDCEFEVKRLVFEQGYAVRAATRDKSRSGLYKLGIRSIKRGVTI
;
A
#
# COMPACT_ATOMS: atom_id res chain seq x y z
N MET A 1 -3.53 20.93 9.46
CA MET A 1 -4.12 20.05 8.43
C MET A 1 -3.57 18.65 8.69
N ILE A 2 -4.42 17.67 8.98
CA ILE A 2 -3.96 16.29 9.10
C ILE A 2 -3.77 15.83 7.65
N ASP A 3 -2.52 15.86 7.16
CA ASP A 3 -2.18 15.20 5.90
C ASP A 3 -2.71 13.78 5.98
N SER A 4 -3.67 13.46 5.11
CA SER A 4 -4.25 12.13 5.00
C SER A 4 -3.10 11.17 4.69
N ILE A 5 -2.71 10.34 5.67
CA ILE A 5 -1.68 9.31 5.45
C ILE A 5 -2.17 8.23 4.48
N PHE A 6 -3.46 8.21 4.20
CA PHE A 6 -4.09 7.25 3.30
C PHE A 6 -4.16 7.80 1.88
N SER A 7 -4.01 6.90 0.93
CA SER A 7 -4.34 7.16 -0.47
C SER A 7 -5.82 7.47 -0.64
N GLU A 8 -6.09 8.39 -1.56
CA GLU A 8 -7.40 8.85 -2.00
C GLU A 8 -7.71 8.48 -3.45
N LEU A 9 -6.74 7.93 -4.19
CA LEU A 9 -6.88 7.48 -5.58
C LEU A 9 -7.42 6.06 -5.72
N PHE A 10 -7.16 5.18 -4.74
CA PHE A 10 -7.63 3.79 -4.81
C PHE A 10 -7.63 3.08 -3.46
N TYR A 11 -8.29 1.93 -3.42
CA TYR A 11 -8.18 0.95 -2.33
C TYR A 11 -8.12 -0.48 -2.88
N LEU A 12 -7.66 -1.40 -2.04
CA LEU A 12 -7.68 -2.84 -2.29
C LEU A 12 -8.88 -3.45 -1.53
N GLU A 13 -9.72 -4.20 -2.23
CA GLU A 13 -10.85 -4.90 -1.64
C GLU A 13 -10.39 -6.28 -1.16
N HIS A 14 -10.44 -6.51 0.14
CA HIS A 14 -10.18 -7.81 0.74
C HIS A 14 -11.38 -8.75 0.53
N VAL A 15 -11.16 -10.07 0.49
CA VAL A 15 -12.23 -11.09 0.38
C VAL A 15 -13.28 -11.03 1.48
N SER A 16 -12.98 -10.39 2.62
CA SER A 16 -13.92 -10.15 3.72
C SER A 16 -14.83 -8.93 3.51
N GLY A 17 -14.61 -8.15 2.46
CA GLY A 17 -15.28 -6.87 2.21
C GLY A 17 -14.52 -5.64 2.74
N ASP A 18 -13.40 -5.83 3.44
CA ASP A 18 -12.61 -4.72 3.98
C ASP A 18 -11.94 -3.90 2.86
N LYS A 19 -11.99 -2.58 3.02
CA LYS A 19 -11.31 -1.63 2.13
C LYS A 19 -9.96 -1.24 2.71
N LEU A 20 -8.89 -1.67 2.05
CA LEU A 20 -7.51 -1.42 2.44
C LEU A 20 -6.94 -0.29 1.58
N PHE A 21 -6.72 0.87 2.18
CA PHE A 21 -6.16 2.03 1.51
C PHE A 21 -4.63 2.01 1.65
N PRO A 22 -3.87 2.24 0.58
CA PRO A 22 -2.44 2.47 0.67
C PRO A 22 -2.14 3.53 1.73
N VAL A 23 -1.09 3.33 2.53
CA VAL A 23 -0.78 4.19 3.66
C VAL A 23 0.69 4.63 3.62
N LYS A 24 0.90 5.93 3.84
CA LYS A 24 2.22 6.51 4.05
C LYS A 24 2.75 6.11 5.41
N LEU A 25 4.02 5.77 5.46
CA LEU A 25 4.73 5.39 6.66
C LEU A 25 5.88 6.36 6.89
N ARG A 26 6.11 6.71 8.15
CA ARG A 26 7.31 7.46 8.52
C ARG A 26 8.50 6.53 8.55
N ASN A 27 9.54 6.89 7.83
CA ASN A 27 10.85 6.26 7.93
C ASN A 27 11.53 6.75 9.21
N SER A 28 11.90 5.84 10.12
CA SER A 28 12.56 6.22 11.37
C SER A 28 13.99 6.73 11.16
N ASP A 29 14.67 6.31 10.09
CA ASP A 29 16.07 6.65 9.84
C ASP A 29 16.19 8.04 9.21
N THR A 30 15.27 8.38 8.31
CA THR A 30 15.29 9.64 7.54
C THR A 30 14.21 10.64 7.94
N GLY A 31 13.22 10.22 8.73
CA GLY A 31 12.05 11.02 9.09
C GLY A 31 11.01 11.19 7.97
N LYS A 32 11.30 10.74 6.75
CA LYS A 32 10.47 10.92 5.55
C LYS A 32 9.13 10.17 5.66
N VAL A 33 8.04 10.78 5.22
CA VAL A 33 6.70 10.17 5.18
C VAL A 33 6.30 9.89 3.74
N SER A 34 6.29 8.63 3.35
CA SER A 34 6.05 8.20 1.96
C SER A 34 5.32 6.86 1.91
N PHE A 35 4.75 6.50 0.75
CA PHE A 35 4.23 5.16 0.54
C PHE A 35 5.37 4.17 0.40
N ARG A 36 5.12 2.91 0.79
CA ARG A 36 6.08 1.82 0.62
C ARG A 36 5.49 0.74 -0.25
N VAL A 37 6.21 0.46 -1.33
CA VAL A 37 5.88 -0.58 -2.31
C VAL A 37 7.05 -1.56 -2.45
N SER A 38 6.76 -2.81 -2.79
CA SER A 38 7.79 -3.80 -3.09
C SER A 38 7.31 -4.77 -4.17
N PRO A 39 8.21 -5.51 -4.85
CA PRO A 39 7.81 -6.50 -5.86
C PRO A 39 6.91 -7.63 -5.31
N GLY A 40 6.86 -7.81 -3.98
CA GLY A 40 6.19 -8.92 -3.31
C GLY A 40 7.00 -10.24 -3.36
N GLY A 41 6.47 -11.31 -2.74
CA GLY A 41 7.14 -12.61 -2.67
C GLY A 41 8.03 -12.80 -1.42
N SER A 42 8.78 -13.90 -1.38
CA SER A 42 9.70 -14.22 -0.28
C SER A 42 10.80 -13.15 -0.19
N GLY A 43 10.86 -12.42 0.93
CA GLY A 43 11.84 -11.34 1.16
C GLY A 43 11.33 -9.92 0.90
N GLY A 44 10.15 -9.73 0.27
CA GLY A 44 9.60 -8.40 -0.04
C GLY A 44 9.11 -7.56 1.16
N ASN A 45 9.32 -8.05 2.38
CA ASN A 45 8.94 -7.38 3.63
C ASN A 45 10.11 -6.68 4.33
N THR A 46 11.34 -6.76 3.80
CA THR A 46 12.48 -6.02 4.35
C THR A 46 12.44 -4.55 3.91
N LYS A 47 13.04 -3.67 4.72
CA LYS A 47 13.22 -2.25 4.35
C LYS A 47 14.00 -2.12 3.03
N GLU A 48 15.00 -2.96 2.83
CA GLU A 48 15.90 -2.94 1.67
C GLU A 48 15.20 -3.32 0.37
N ALA A 49 14.19 -4.20 0.44
CA ALA A 49 13.39 -4.62 -0.73
C ALA A 49 12.21 -3.67 -1.02
N SER A 50 12.02 -2.63 -0.20
CA SER A 50 10.90 -1.69 -0.31
C SER A 50 11.37 -0.37 -0.92
N SER A 51 10.63 0.14 -1.90
CA SER A 51 10.83 1.47 -2.47
C SER A 51 9.91 2.49 -1.80
N GLU A 52 10.47 3.65 -1.47
CA GLU A 52 9.75 4.79 -0.93
C GLU A 52 9.25 5.68 -2.07
N VAL A 53 7.93 5.85 -2.17
CA VAL A 53 7.26 6.58 -3.26
C VAL A 53 6.36 7.64 -2.68
N ASP A 54 6.57 8.90 -3.03
CA ASP A 54 5.76 10.02 -2.55
C ASP A 54 4.52 10.27 -3.43
N CYS A 55 4.65 10.03 -4.74
CA CYS A 55 3.61 10.25 -5.72
C CYS A 55 2.58 9.13 -5.72
N GLU A 56 1.33 9.47 -5.41
CA GLU A 56 0.25 8.51 -5.31
C GLU A 56 -0.14 7.88 -6.65
N PHE A 57 -0.06 8.65 -7.75
CA PHE A 57 -0.28 8.12 -9.10
C PHE A 57 0.74 7.03 -9.47
N GLU A 58 2.00 7.22 -9.06
CA GLU A 58 3.04 6.21 -9.29
C GLU A 58 2.80 4.97 -8.44
N VAL A 59 2.35 5.11 -7.20
CA VAL A 59 1.93 3.97 -6.36
C VAL A 59 0.79 3.19 -7.03
N LYS A 60 -0.22 3.89 -7.57
CA LYS A 60 -1.32 3.26 -8.30
C LYS A 60 -0.79 2.49 -9.51
N ARG A 61 0.05 3.10 -10.34
CA ARG A 61 0.66 2.48 -11.51
C ARG A 61 1.44 1.21 -11.13
N LEU A 62 2.30 1.29 -10.12
CA LEU A 62 3.09 0.16 -9.65
C LEU A 62 2.21 -1.00 -9.18
N VAL A 63 1.13 -0.71 -8.44
CA VAL A 63 0.24 -1.73 -7.90
C VAL A 63 -0.65 -2.37 -8.98
N PHE A 64 -1.29 -1.56 -9.83
CA PHE A 64 -2.26 -2.05 -10.82
C PHE A 64 -1.61 -2.61 -12.08
N GLU A 65 -0.51 -2.00 -12.55
CA GLU A 65 0.10 -2.36 -13.84
C GLU A 65 1.32 -3.25 -13.66
N GLN A 66 2.15 -2.96 -12.64
CA GLN A 66 3.42 -3.66 -12.44
C GLN A 66 3.35 -4.76 -11.37
N GLY A 67 2.19 -4.93 -10.74
CA GLY A 67 1.95 -5.99 -9.76
C GLY A 67 2.77 -5.84 -8.47
N TYR A 68 3.14 -4.62 -8.09
CA TYR A 68 3.81 -4.38 -6.81
C TYR A 68 2.85 -4.60 -5.64
N ALA A 69 3.39 -5.02 -4.51
CA ALA A 69 2.73 -4.99 -3.22
C ALA A 69 2.86 -3.59 -2.60
N VAL A 70 1.86 -3.17 -1.83
CA VAL A 70 1.84 -1.87 -1.14
C VAL A 70 1.41 -2.04 0.31
N ARG A 71 1.98 -1.22 1.20
CA ARG A 71 1.49 -1.13 2.58
C ARG A 71 0.12 -0.47 2.57
N ALA A 72 -0.89 -1.19 3.06
CA ALA A 72 -2.26 -0.71 3.10
C ALA A 72 -2.92 -1.07 4.44
N ALA A 73 -3.92 -0.28 4.82
CA ALA A 73 -4.69 -0.49 6.02
C ALA A 73 -6.14 -0.01 5.85
N THR A 74 -7.03 -0.55 6.67
CA THR A 74 -8.38 0.01 6.82
C THR A 74 -8.29 1.38 7.51
N ARG A 75 -9.29 2.25 7.28
CA ARG A 75 -9.31 3.60 7.87
C ARG A 75 -9.31 3.58 9.41
N ASP A 76 -9.96 2.58 9.99
CA ASP A 76 -9.98 2.30 11.44
C ASP A 76 -8.73 1.56 11.93
N LYS A 77 -7.80 1.18 11.04
CA LYS A 77 -6.58 0.42 11.29
C LYS A 77 -6.79 -0.97 11.92
N SER A 78 -8.02 -1.50 11.92
CA SER A 78 -8.31 -2.87 12.37
C SER A 78 -7.57 -3.93 11.55
N ARG A 79 -7.23 -3.61 10.30
CA ARG A 79 -6.34 -4.41 9.46
C ARG A 79 -5.25 -3.54 8.83
N SER A 80 -4.02 -4.02 8.88
CA SER A 80 -2.87 -3.40 8.22
C SER A 80 -1.85 -4.46 7.79
N GLY A 81 -1.12 -4.18 6.71
CA GLY A 81 -0.19 -5.16 6.16
C GLY A 81 0.40 -4.75 4.82
N LEU A 82 1.19 -5.65 4.24
CA LEU A 82 1.66 -5.56 2.86
C LEU A 82 0.73 -6.41 1.98
N TYR A 83 0.12 -5.78 0.96
CA TYR A 83 -0.89 -6.41 0.13
C TYR A 83 -0.56 -6.27 -1.35
N LYS A 84 -0.86 -7.31 -2.13
CA LYS A 84 -0.64 -7.38 -3.57
C LYS A 84 -1.91 -7.86 -4.26
N LEU A 85 -2.23 -7.30 -5.42
CA LEU A 85 -3.36 -7.74 -6.23
C LEU A 85 -3.19 -9.20 -6.65
N GLY A 86 -4.27 -9.98 -6.58
CA GLY A 86 -4.29 -11.39 -7.00
C GLY A 86 -3.60 -12.38 -6.04
N ILE A 87 -3.11 -11.94 -4.87
CA ILE A 87 -2.48 -12.83 -3.87
C ILE A 87 -3.27 -12.86 -2.55
N ARG A 88 -3.29 -14.06 -1.93
CA ARG A 88 -3.78 -14.45 -0.59
C ARG A 88 -5.22 -14.10 -0.26
N SER A 89 -5.61 -12.83 -0.39
CA SER A 89 -6.87 -12.33 0.18
C SER A 89 -7.40 -11.04 -0.47
N ILE A 90 -6.75 -10.52 -1.53
CA ILE A 90 -7.22 -9.32 -2.24
C ILE A 90 -8.00 -9.72 -3.48
N LYS A 91 -9.28 -9.33 -3.53
CA LYS A 91 -10.22 -9.64 -4.61
C LYS A 91 -9.97 -8.78 -5.83
N ARG A 92 -9.80 -7.46 -5.64
CA ARG A 92 -9.56 -6.48 -6.70
C ARG A 92 -9.03 -5.16 -6.14
N GLY A 93 -8.47 -4.34 -7.02
CA GLY A 93 -8.23 -2.92 -6.74
C GLY A 93 -9.38 -2.09 -7.29
N VAL A 94 -9.76 -1.03 -6.56
CA VAL A 94 -10.84 -0.12 -6.95
C VAL A 94 -10.30 1.31 -6.95
N THR A 95 -10.45 2.00 -8.08
CA THR A 95 -10.14 3.43 -8.20
C THR A 95 -11.28 4.26 -7.61
N ILE A 96 -10.94 5.36 -6.95
CA ILE A 96 -11.88 6.35 -6.39
C ILE A 96 -12.03 7.53 -7.36
#